data_AF-A0A2N1R118-F1
#
_entry.id   AF-A0A2N1R118-F1
#
_cell.length_a   1.000
_cell.length_b   1.000
_cell.length_c   1.000
_cell.angle_alpha   90.00
_cell.angle_beta   90.00
_cell.angle_gamma   90.00
#
_symmetry.space_group_name_H-M   'P 1'
#
loop_
_entity.id
_entity.type
_entity.pdbx_description
1 polymer ?
#
loop_
_entity_poly.entity_id
_entity_poly.type
_entity_poly.pdbx_seq_one_letter_code
_entity_poly.pdbx_strand_id
1 'polypeptide(L)' 'MGFSRFVRSAFSSRRKTLRNNVIAMGQGFSEKLDETLSGLGIVADIRAEALKPEQLAAVYFGLSRSGA' A
#
# COMPACT_ATOMS: atom_id res chain seq x y z
N MET A 1 -9.30 -8.73 1.38
CA MET A 1 -9.21 -7.66 0.35
C MET A 1 -8.62 -8.26 -0.91
N GLY A 2 -9.25 -8.13 -2.08
CA GLY A 2 -8.68 -8.58 -3.35
C GLY A 2 -7.70 -7.56 -3.96
N PHE A 3 -6.72 -8.02 -4.75
CA PHE A 3 -5.69 -7.17 -5.36
C PHE A 3 -6.27 -5.99 -6.15
N SER A 4 -7.29 -6.21 -7.00
CA SER A 4 -7.90 -5.14 -7.78
C SER A 4 -8.56 -4.05 -6.92
N ARG A 5 -9.10 -4.41 -5.75
CA ARG A 5 -9.67 -3.44 -4.81
C ARG A 5 -8.56 -2.60 -4.17
N PHE A 6 -7.46 -3.24 -3.78
CA PHE A 6 -6.26 -2.54 -3.29
C PHE A 6 -5.71 -1.55 -4.32
N VAL A 7 -5.53 -1.97 -5.57
CA VAL A 7 -5.04 -1.10 -6.66
C VAL A 7 -5.97 0.10 -6.84
N ARG A 8 -7.29 -0.11 -6.94
CA ARG A 8 -8.26 1.00 -7.07
C ARG A 8 -8.17 1.99 -5.92
N SER A 9 -8.02 1.50 -4.69
CA SER A 9 -7.87 2.37 -3.54
C SER A 9 -6.53 3.10 -3.53
N ALA A 10 -5.41 2.43 -3.82
CA ALA A 10 -4.08 3.03 -3.92
C ALA A 10 -4.03 4.20 -4.92
N PHE A 11 -4.81 4.12 -5.99
CA PHE A 11 -4.92 5.16 -7.02
C PHE A 11 -6.17 6.07 -6.90
N SER A 12 -6.96 5.94 -5.84
CA SER A 12 -8.20 6.73 -5.65
C SER A 12 -7.96 8.24 -5.65
N SER A 13 -6.79 8.69 -5.19
CA SER A 13 -6.34 10.08 -5.31
C SER A 13 -4.86 10.16 -5.69
N ARG A 14 -4.57 10.60 -6.92
CA ARG A 14 -3.19 10.72 -7.45
C ARG A 14 -2.32 11.75 -6.71
N ARG A 15 -2.92 12.73 -6.03
CA ARG A 15 -2.17 13.77 -5.31
C ARG A 15 -1.81 13.38 -3.87
N LYS A 16 -2.26 12.20 -3.42
CA LYS A 16 -2.04 11.68 -2.06
C LYS A 16 -1.01 10.56 -2.09
N THR A 17 -0.33 10.39 -0.95
CA THR A 17 0.59 9.27 -0.74
C THR A 17 -0.19 7.96 -0.72
N LEU A 18 0.49 6.85 -1.04
CA LEU A 18 -0.07 5.50 -0.95
C LEU A 18 -0.67 5.26 0.44
N ARG A 19 0.05 5.67 1.49
CA ARG A 19 -0.41 5.57 2.89
C ARG A 19 -1.76 6.26 3.12
N ASN A 20 -1.91 7.51 2.69
CA ASN A 20 -3.17 8.24 2.86
C ASN A 20 -4.35 7.56 2.14
N ASN A 21 -4.09 7.00 0.96
CA ASN A 21 -5.10 6.28 0.18
C ASN A 21 -5.45 4.91 0.78
N VAL A 22 -4.47 4.22 1.38
CA VAL A 22 -4.63 2.88 1.97
C VAL A 22 -5.26 2.93 3.36
N ILE A 23 -4.92 3.91 4.20
CA ILE A 23 -5.52 4.11 5.53
C ILE A 23 -7.03 4.37 5.43
N ALA A 24 -7.47 5.07 4.38
CA ALA A 24 -8.89 5.29 4.11
C ALA A 24 -9.68 3.98 3.89
N MET A 25 -9.01 2.84 3.68
CA MET A 25 -9.66 1.53 3.57
C MET A 25 -9.95 0.84 4.92
N GLY A 26 -9.34 1.27 6.04
CA GLY A 26 -9.58 0.69 7.36
C GLY A 26 -8.43 0.89 8.37
N GLN A 27 -8.76 0.86 9.66
CA GLN A 27 -7.86 1.26 10.77
C GLN A 27 -6.66 0.32 11.04
N GLY A 28 -6.60 -0.88 10.47
CA GLY A 28 -5.48 -1.82 10.69
C GLY A 28 -4.37 -1.81 9.63
N PHE A 29 -4.51 -1.01 8.56
CA PHE A 29 -3.58 -1.04 7.43
C PHE A 29 -2.39 -0.11 7.57
N SER A 30 -2.46 0.93 8.43
CA SER A 30 -1.40 1.93 8.52
C SER A 30 -0.08 1.34 9.01
N GLU A 31 -0.09 0.68 10.17
CA GLU A 31 1.11 0.15 10.81
C GLU A 31 1.76 -0.94 9.96
N LYS A 32 0.95 -1.90 9.48
CA LYS A 32 1.41 -2.97 8.58
C LYS A 32 1.95 -2.43 7.26
N LEU A 33 1.41 -1.33 6.76
CA LEU A 33 1.91 -0.70 5.54
C LEU A 33 3.28 -0.10 5.76
N ASP A 34 3.50 0.64 6.85
CA ASP A 34 4.78 1.26 7.14
C ASP A 34 5.88 0.18 7.31
N GLU A 35 5.57 -0.91 8.01
CA GLU A 35 6.45 -2.09 8.12
C GLU A 35 6.74 -2.73 6.76
N THR A 36 5.70 -2.94 5.94
CA THR A 36 5.83 -3.54 4.62
C THR A 36 6.68 -2.67 3.69
N LEU A 37 6.45 -1.36 3.68
CA LEU A 37 7.22 -0.42 2.86
C LEU A 37 8.68 -0.38 3.31
N SER A 38 8.92 -0.34 4.63
CA SER A 38 10.28 -0.42 5.21
C SER A 38 11.00 -1.70 4.80
N GLY A 39 10.35 -2.87 4.92
CA GLY A 39 10.90 -4.16 4.51
C GLY A 39 11.17 -4.28 3.00
N LEU A 40 10.50 -3.48 2.18
CA LEU A 40 10.72 -3.40 0.73
C LEU A 40 11.69 -2.27 0.32
N GLY A 41 12.23 -1.50 1.28
CA GLY A 41 13.09 -0.36 0.99
C GLY A 41 12.38 0.81 0.30
N ILE A 42 11.07 0.93 0.50
CA ILE A 42 10.22 1.96 -0.11
C ILE A 42 9.96 3.07 0.92
N VAL A 43 10.13 4.32 0.51
CA VAL A 43 9.82 5.50 1.33
C VAL A 43 8.32 5.61 1.64
N ALA A 44 7.98 5.91 2.89
CA ALA A 44 6.60 5.90 3.39
C ALA A 44 5.69 6.97 2.76
N ASP A 45 6.25 8.04 2.22
CA ASP A 45 5.54 9.14 1.56
C ASP A 45 5.38 8.94 0.04
N ILE A 46 5.71 7.75 -0.48
CA ILE A 46 5.59 7.44 -1.90
C ILE A 46 4.14 7.57 -2.39
N ARG A 47 3.97 8.04 -3.63
CA ARG A 47 2.69 8.01 -4.34
C ARG A 47 2.57 6.72 -5.13
N ALA A 48 1.34 6.23 -5.33
CA ALA A 48 1.10 4.96 -6.00
C ALA A 48 1.66 4.93 -7.43
N GLU A 49 1.63 6.06 -8.17
CA GLU A 49 2.18 6.15 -9.53
C GLU A 49 3.71 6.11 -9.62
N ALA A 50 4.42 6.29 -8.52
CA ALA A 50 5.89 6.18 -8.49
C ALA A 50 6.36 4.72 -8.31
N LEU A 51 5.44 3.81 -7.97
CA LEU A 51 5.74 2.39 -7.82
C LEU A 51 5.62 1.68 -9.18
N LYS A 52 6.56 0.77 -9.42
CA LYS A 52 6.42 -0.21 -10.50
C LYS A 52 5.31 -1.22 -10.16
N PRO A 53 4.67 -1.84 -11.16
CA PRO A 53 3.64 -2.85 -10.93
C PRO A 53 4.06 -3.97 -9.97
N GLU A 54 5.31 -4.42 -10.05
CA GLU A 54 5.86 -5.49 -9.21
C GLU A 54 5.99 -5.04 -7.75
N GLN A 55 6.38 -3.78 -7.51
CA GLN A 55 6.45 -3.21 -6.16
C GLN A 55 5.06 -3.06 -5.57
N LEU A 56 4.07 -2.65 -6.37
CA LEU A 56 2.69 -2.50 -5.92
C LEU A 56 2.07 -3.86 -5.56
N ALA A 57 2.39 -4.91 -6.31
CA ALA A 57 2.06 -6.28 -5.98
C ALA A 57 2.77 -6.75 -4.69
N ALA A 58 4.06 -6.48 -4.54
CA ALA A 58 4.82 -6.83 -3.34
C ALA A 58 4.23 -6.19 -2.07
N VAL A 59 3.81 -4.92 -2.12
CA VAL A 59 3.12 -4.25 -1.02
C VAL A 59 1.82 -4.96 -0.67
N TYR A 60 0.97 -5.28 -1.67
CA TYR A 60 -0.28 -6.00 -1.42
C TYR A 60 -0.05 -7.37 -0.76
N PHE A 61 0.90 -8.16 -1.28
CA PHE A 61 1.20 -9.46 -0.71
C PHE A 61 1.82 -9.36 0.69
N GLY A 62 2.66 -8.35 0.95
CA GLY A 62 3.18 -8.06 2.29
C GLY A 62 2.05 -7.78 3.30
N LEU A 63 1.12 -6.88 2.94
CA LEU A 63 -0.06 -6.57 3.75
C LEU A 63 -0.95 -7.80 4.02
N SER A 64 -1.01 -8.75 3.08
CA SER A 64 -1.79 -9.98 3.23
C SER A 64 -1.13 -11.04 4.12
N ARG A 65 0.21 -11.05 4.20
CA ARG A 65 0.97 -12.04 4.98
C ARG A 65 1.07 -11.69 6.46
N SER A 66 1.08 -10.40 6.82
CA SER A 66 1.06 -9.94 8.21
C SER A 66 -0.31 -10.10 8.90
N GLY A 67 -1.16 -11.02 8.42
CA GLY A 67 -2.51 -11.30 8.91
C GLY A 67 -2.69 -12.73 9.43
N ALA A 68 -1.61 -13.37 9.90
CA ALA A 68 -1.63 -14.62 10.65
C ALA A 68 -1.33 -14.35 12.13
#